data_AF-A0A9W7ZLU0-F1
#
_entry.id   AF-A0A9W7ZLU0-F1
#
_cell.length_a   1.000
_cell.length_b   1.000
_cell.length_c   1.000
_cell.angle_alpha   90.00
_cell.angle_beta   90.00
_cell.angle_gamma   90.00
#
_symmetry.space_group_name_H-M   'P 1'
#
loop_
_entity.id
_entity.type
_entity.pdbx_description
1 polymer ?
#
loop_
_entity_poly.entity_id
_entity_poly.type
_entity_poly.pdbx_seq_one_letter_code
_entity_poly.pdbx_strand_id
1 'polypeptide(L)'
;MGFRLAIGMGYHHIDAKLRAGPVQSSADIAHRETCRRAFWGAFLLDRYTAIGGGKALGINDSDISVLLPLSNDSWQSRDVAPPLSSLEFFKPFNAAESGSARSVSLSSAGAAAQATQALVSEPAESEARNDTNQWSFDSSPLTGNSIASRNSTPGSTSGWDGPGADISVLGHFIKLMTVVGQVAQYINSNKGAAKASYNKPSKGHALLDKALLRWKEELPPSLAYSKVKAGEAEPDSAVFVSCMHAVYHGAIIMLNRENMELLRDLPGQLDVSSNLAIRSLERCRAAAMQIVEIAHHICSLPASKTNALLPWALFQAGTLLIHFMIAGSTHQAQEEARAAILSLDCALRDELSRYWNVSLKYHMVLSNMVKAWERTRQATPSSTPLQQSANAASRQQSMQMQGQAG
;
A
#
# COMPACT_ATOMS: atom_id res chain seq x y z
N MET A 1 5.62 19.06 -3.07
CA MET A 1 5.27 19.97 -4.18
C MET A 1 4.54 19.24 -5.29
N GLY A 2 5.17 18.31 -6.03
CA GLY A 2 4.59 17.65 -7.22
C GLY A 2 3.09 17.28 -7.15
N PHE A 3 2.65 16.52 -6.14
CA PHE A 3 1.23 16.16 -6.02
C PHE A 3 0.28 17.34 -5.80
N ARG A 4 0.69 18.40 -5.09
CA ARG A 4 -0.12 19.63 -4.98
C ARG A 4 -0.24 20.37 -6.32
N LEU A 5 0.75 20.27 -7.20
CA LEU A 5 0.66 20.81 -8.56
C LEU A 5 -0.28 19.96 -9.43
N ALA A 6 -0.23 18.62 -9.33
CA ALA A 6 -1.18 17.74 -10.04
C ALA A 6 -2.64 17.95 -9.59
N ILE A 7 -2.86 18.23 -8.30
CA ILE A 7 -4.17 18.66 -7.79
C ILE A 7 -4.52 20.05 -8.35
N GLY A 8 -3.63 21.05 -8.22
CA GLY A 8 -3.88 22.43 -8.66
C GLY A 8 -4.12 22.60 -10.17
N MET A 9 -3.58 21.71 -11.02
CA MET A 9 -3.87 21.64 -12.45
C MET A 9 -5.16 20.86 -12.79
N GLY A 10 -5.92 20.41 -11.79
CA GLY A 10 -7.20 19.72 -11.99
C GLY A 10 -7.08 18.27 -12.48
N TYR A 11 -5.89 17.66 -12.48
CA TYR A 11 -5.70 16.35 -13.13
C TYR A 11 -6.45 15.20 -12.45
N HIS A 12 -6.79 15.35 -11.16
CA HIS A 12 -7.67 14.45 -10.40
C HIS A 12 -9.11 14.35 -10.97
N HIS A 13 -9.50 15.29 -11.84
CA HIS A 13 -10.77 15.31 -12.57
C HIS A 13 -10.62 15.37 -14.11
N ILE A 14 -9.45 15.02 -14.67
CA ILE A 14 -9.17 15.14 -16.12
C ILE A 14 -10.18 14.39 -17.01
N ASP A 15 -10.72 13.27 -16.50
CA ASP A 15 -11.71 12.42 -17.18
C ASP A 15 -13.16 12.71 -16.77
N ALA A 16 -13.42 13.68 -15.87
CA ALA A 16 -14.77 13.96 -15.37
C ALA A 16 -15.72 14.50 -16.45
N LYS A 17 -15.22 15.37 -17.33
CA LYS A 17 -16.00 15.94 -18.46
C LYS A 17 -16.18 14.95 -19.63
N LEU A 18 -15.62 13.75 -19.54
CA LEU A 18 -15.43 12.88 -20.69
C LEU A 18 -16.69 12.10 -21.12
N ARG A 19 -17.71 12.03 -20.24
CA ARG A 19 -18.97 11.31 -20.48
C ARG A 19 -19.96 12.03 -21.42
N ALA A 20 -19.62 13.23 -21.89
CA ALA A 20 -20.51 14.07 -22.71
C ALA A 20 -19.79 14.88 -23.82
N GLY A 21 -18.56 14.50 -24.16
CA GLY A 21 -17.76 15.21 -25.18
C GLY A 21 -17.97 14.68 -26.61
N PRO A 22 -17.65 15.49 -27.64
CA PRO A 22 -17.59 15.03 -29.03
C PRO A 22 -16.42 14.04 -29.24
N VAL A 23 -16.37 13.46 -30.45
CA VAL A 23 -15.26 12.59 -30.90
C VAL A 23 -13.91 13.32 -30.73
N GLN A 24 -12.95 12.67 -30.09
CA GLN A 24 -11.66 13.25 -29.72
C GLN A 24 -10.60 12.95 -30.78
N SER A 25 -9.68 13.88 -31.02
CA SER A 25 -8.54 13.62 -31.91
C SER A 25 -7.50 12.72 -31.22
N SER A 26 -6.64 12.07 -32.00
CA SER A 26 -5.50 11.32 -31.44
C SER A 26 -4.60 12.22 -30.56
N ALA A 27 -4.44 13.50 -30.92
CA ALA A 27 -3.70 14.48 -30.12
C ALA A 27 -4.36 14.77 -28.76
N ASP A 28 -5.70 14.89 -28.70
CA ASP A 28 -6.44 15.07 -27.45
C ASP A 28 -6.30 13.85 -26.54
N ILE A 29 -6.44 12.64 -27.10
CA ILE A 29 -6.28 11.37 -26.38
C ILE A 29 -4.85 11.27 -25.84
N ALA A 30 -3.86 11.66 -26.63
CA ALA A 30 -2.45 11.64 -26.23
C ALA A 30 -2.11 12.66 -25.12
N HIS A 31 -2.68 13.86 -25.19
CA HIS A 31 -2.56 14.84 -24.11
C HIS A 31 -3.22 14.33 -22.81
N ARG A 32 -4.43 13.77 -22.90
CA ARG A 32 -5.18 13.22 -21.76
C ARG A 32 -4.46 12.06 -21.07
N GLU A 33 -3.95 11.08 -21.82
CA GLU A 33 -3.19 9.96 -21.24
C GLU A 33 -1.88 10.45 -20.59
N THR A 34 -1.24 11.49 -21.16
CA THR A 34 -0.06 12.12 -20.55
C THR A 34 -0.41 12.77 -19.20
N CYS A 35 -1.49 13.54 -19.12
CA CYS A 35 -1.98 14.13 -17.86
C CYS A 35 -2.40 13.05 -16.84
N ARG A 36 -3.05 11.98 -17.31
CA ARG A 36 -3.44 10.81 -16.49
C ARG A 36 -2.23 10.11 -15.89
N ARG A 37 -1.19 9.82 -16.69
CA ARG A 37 0.08 9.24 -16.21
C ARG A 37 0.81 10.18 -15.24
N ALA A 38 0.81 11.49 -15.48
CA ALA A 38 1.37 12.47 -14.56
C ALA A 38 0.64 12.50 -13.20
N PHE A 39 -0.70 12.44 -13.22
CA PHE A 39 -1.50 12.31 -11.99
C PHE A 39 -1.20 11.01 -11.24
N TRP A 40 -1.20 9.86 -11.93
CA TRP A 40 -0.92 8.58 -11.28
C TRP A 40 0.52 8.48 -10.74
N GLY A 41 1.51 9.07 -11.42
CA GLY A 41 2.87 9.22 -10.88
C GLY A 41 2.90 10.03 -9.58
N ALA A 42 2.12 11.12 -9.51
CA ALA A 42 1.97 11.92 -8.29
C ALA A 42 1.24 11.17 -7.16
N PHE A 43 0.21 10.38 -7.48
CA PHE A 43 -0.50 9.49 -6.54
C PHE A 43 0.43 8.43 -5.96
N LEU A 44 1.18 7.71 -6.79
CA LEU A 44 2.13 6.68 -6.37
C LEU A 44 3.22 7.26 -5.46
N LEU A 45 3.71 8.48 -5.75
CA LEU A 45 4.66 9.20 -4.90
C LEU A 45 4.05 9.63 -3.55
N ASP A 46 2.80 10.11 -3.53
CA ASP A 46 2.09 10.46 -2.30
C ASP A 46 1.96 9.23 -1.38
N ARG A 47 1.45 8.10 -1.93
CA ARG A 47 1.35 6.82 -1.24
C ARG A 47 2.72 6.34 -0.70
N TYR A 48 3.78 6.41 -1.51
CA TYR A 48 5.15 6.08 -1.08
C TYR A 48 5.63 6.93 0.12
N THR A 49 5.44 8.25 0.08
CA THR A 49 5.94 9.13 1.16
C THR A 49 5.17 9.00 2.48
N ALA A 50 3.92 8.53 2.44
CA ALA A 50 3.14 8.24 3.64
C ALA A 50 3.63 6.98 4.37
N ILE A 51 3.89 5.91 3.62
CA ILE A 51 4.40 4.62 4.13
C ILE A 51 5.70 4.82 4.92
N GLY A 52 6.71 5.47 4.32
CA GLY A 52 8.01 5.67 4.95
C GLY A 52 8.09 6.83 5.93
N GLY A 53 7.10 7.73 5.96
CA GLY A 53 7.17 9.02 6.65
C GLY A 53 6.18 9.25 7.78
N GLY A 54 5.22 8.34 8.01
CA GLY A 54 4.15 8.53 9.00
C GLY A 54 3.15 9.65 8.64
N LYS A 55 3.20 10.15 7.39
CA LYS A 55 2.44 11.32 6.93
C LYS A 55 1.02 10.94 6.53
N ALA A 56 0.09 11.88 6.72
CA ALA A 56 -1.22 11.79 6.08
C ALA A 56 -1.07 11.86 4.54
N LEU A 57 -1.97 11.18 3.82
CA LEU A 57 -2.03 11.22 2.36
C LEU A 57 -2.39 12.64 1.90
N GLY A 58 -1.66 13.17 0.91
CA GLY A 58 -1.94 14.46 0.29
C GLY A 58 -3.03 14.41 -0.79
N ILE A 59 -3.34 13.22 -1.32
CA ILE A 59 -4.48 12.95 -2.21
C ILE A 59 -5.47 12.03 -1.48
N ASN A 60 -6.76 12.37 -1.50
CA ASN A 60 -7.84 11.54 -0.96
C ASN A 60 -8.40 10.61 -2.06
N ASP A 61 -8.50 9.30 -1.80
CA ASP A 61 -8.98 8.32 -2.78
C ASP A 61 -10.41 8.63 -3.29
N SER A 62 -11.27 9.23 -2.45
CA SER A 62 -12.65 9.58 -2.81
C SER A 62 -12.79 10.79 -3.73
N ASP A 63 -11.72 11.55 -3.93
CA ASP A 63 -11.65 12.73 -4.79
C ASP A 63 -11.17 12.39 -6.22
N ILE A 64 -10.80 11.12 -6.46
CA ILE A 64 -10.20 10.67 -7.72
C ILE A 64 -11.28 10.22 -8.69
N SER A 65 -11.53 11.01 -9.74
CA SER A 65 -12.45 10.67 -10.83
C SER A 65 -11.72 10.38 -12.15
N VAL A 66 -10.49 9.87 -12.06
CA VAL A 66 -9.59 9.58 -13.19
C VAL A 66 -9.76 8.12 -13.63
N LEU A 67 -9.62 7.87 -14.94
CA LEU A 67 -9.54 6.52 -15.49
C LEU A 67 -8.17 5.88 -15.13
N LEU A 68 -8.09 4.54 -15.13
CA LEU A 68 -6.80 3.86 -15.05
C LEU A 68 -5.99 4.10 -16.35
N PRO A 69 -4.65 4.15 -16.27
CA PRO A 69 -3.79 4.43 -17.42
C PRO A 69 -3.81 3.27 -18.43
N LEU A 70 -3.57 3.59 -19.70
CA LEU A 70 -3.46 2.61 -20.78
C LEU A 70 -2.35 1.57 -20.52
N SER A 71 -2.38 0.46 -21.25
CA SER A 71 -1.20 -0.41 -21.39
C SER A 71 -0.02 0.41 -21.96
N ASN A 72 1.21 -0.10 -21.84
CA ASN A 72 2.33 0.60 -22.45
C ASN A 72 2.27 0.55 -23.99
N ASP A 73 1.80 -0.57 -24.54
CA ASP A 73 1.84 -0.84 -25.97
C ASP A 73 0.74 -0.07 -26.71
N SER A 74 -0.48 -0.02 -26.15
CA SER A 74 -1.56 0.86 -26.64
C SER A 74 -1.22 2.34 -26.50
N TRP A 75 -0.33 2.71 -25.57
CA TRP A 75 0.17 4.08 -25.45
C TRP A 75 1.23 4.41 -26.50
N GLN A 76 2.17 3.49 -26.75
CA GLN A 76 3.21 3.67 -27.75
C GLN A 76 2.69 3.60 -29.19
N SER A 77 1.65 2.79 -29.46
CA SER A 77 1.10 2.60 -30.80
C SER A 77 0.52 3.87 -31.43
N ARG A 78 -0.04 4.80 -30.63
CA ARG A 78 -0.68 6.08 -31.01
C ARG A 78 -1.86 6.05 -31.98
N ASP A 79 -1.88 5.13 -32.94
CA ASP A 79 -2.90 5.04 -33.99
C ASP A 79 -4.19 4.35 -33.49
N VAL A 80 -4.10 3.51 -32.47
CA VAL A 80 -5.24 2.80 -31.83
C VAL A 80 -5.14 2.85 -30.30
N ALA A 81 -5.04 4.05 -29.73
CA ALA A 81 -5.34 4.21 -28.30
C ALA A 81 -6.81 3.82 -28.07
N PRO A 82 -7.13 2.87 -27.16
CA PRO A 82 -8.46 2.30 -27.08
C PRO A 82 -9.52 3.35 -26.67
N PRO A 83 -10.78 3.22 -27.14
CA PRO A 83 -11.84 4.16 -26.80
C PRO A 83 -11.94 4.35 -25.29
N LEU A 84 -11.97 5.60 -24.85
CA LEU A 84 -11.93 5.93 -23.42
C LEU A 84 -13.12 5.38 -22.60
N SER A 85 -14.18 4.92 -23.29
CA SER A 85 -15.31 4.15 -22.76
C SER A 85 -14.98 2.72 -22.34
N SER A 86 -13.89 2.11 -22.81
CA SER A 86 -13.44 0.78 -22.41
C SER A 86 -12.51 0.79 -21.19
N LEU A 87 -12.12 1.97 -20.68
CA LEU A 87 -11.21 2.08 -19.55
C LEU A 87 -11.94 2.04 -18.21
N GLU A 88 -11.35 1.39 -17.22
CA GLU A 88 -11.91 1.37 -15.88
C GLU A 88 -11.74 2.72 -15.17
N PHE A 89 -12.84 3.31 -14.69
CA PHE A 89 -12.76 4.37 -13.68
C PHE A 89 -12.17 3.83 -12.38
N PHE A 90 -11.28 4.60 -11.75
CA PHE A 90 -10.76 4.26 -10.44
C PHE A 90 -11.89 4.07 -9.40
N LYS A 91 -11.75 3.05 -8.55
CA LYS A 91 -12.66 2.73 -7.46
C LYS A 91 -11.83 2.47 -6.20
N PRO A 92 -12.01 3.22 -5.11
CA PRO A 92 -11.41 2.89 -3.82
C PRO A 92 -11.90 1.53 -3.33
N PHE A 93 -11.01 0.69 -2.77
CA PHE A 93 -11.38 -0.66 -2.30
C PHE A 93 -12.54 -0.68 -1.28
N ASN A 94 -12.68 0.39 -0.48
CA ASN A 94 -13.73 0.52 0.53
C ASN A 94 -15.06 1.09 0.00
N ALA A 95 -15.15 1.46 -1.29
CA ALA A 95 -16.35 2.09 -1.87
C ALA A 95 -17.49 1.11 -2.19
N ALA A 96 -17.29 -0.19 -2.00
CA ALA A 96 -18.22 -1.24 -2.46
C ALA A 96 -19.32 -1.64 -1.45
N GLU A 97 -19.19 -1.30 -0.16
CA GLU A 97 -20.09 -1.81 0.90
C GLU A 97 -21.25 -0.84 1.28
N SER A 98 -21.34 0.35 0.67
CA SER A 98 -22.48 1.29 0.83
C SER A 98 -23.62 1.08 -0.19
N GLY A 99 -23.57 -0.02 -0.97
CA GLY A 99 -24.22 -0.11 -2.28
C GLY A 99 -25.49 -0.95 -2.45
N SER A 100 -26.03 -1.63 -1.41
CA SER A 100 -27.39 -2.21 -1.50
C SER A 100 -28.01 -2.53 -0.13
N ALA A 101 -28.50 -1.49 0.54
CA ALA A 101 -29.49 -1.60 1.61
C ALA A 101 -30.67 -0.67 1.28
N ARG A 102 -31.20 -0.77 0.07
CA ARG A 102 -32.35 0.03 -0.38
C ARG A 102 -33.62 -0.50 0.28
N SER A 103 -33.86 -0.05 1.51
CA SER A 103 -35.06 -0.36 2.28
C SER A 103 -36.30 -0.08 1.43
N VAL A 104 -37.13 -1.10 1.23
CA VAL A 104 -38.47 -0.92 0.65
C VAL A 104 -39.34 -0.29 1.74
N SER A 105 -39.34 1.04 1.78
CA SER A 105 -40.18 1.82 2.67
C SER A 105 -41.64 1.66 2.26
N LEU A 106 -42.34 0.74 2.94
CA LEU A 106 -43.76 0.49 2.76
C LEU A 106 -44.55 1.79 2.99
N SER A 107 -45.40 2.15 2.03
CA SER A 107 -46.16 3.39 2.07
C SER A 107 -47.33 3.30 3.06
N SER A 108 -47.32 4.17 4.07
CA SER A 108 -48.50 4.46 4.90
C SER A 108 -48.63 5.97 5.07
N ALA A 109 -49.78 6.51 4.65
CA ALA A 109 -50.08 7.92 4.81
C ALA A 109 -50.67 8.18 6.22
N GLY A 110 -50.26 9.29 6.84
CA GLY A 110 -50.77 9.77 8.11
C GLY A 110 -50.48 11.28 8.20
N ALA A 111 -51.41 12.07 8.75
CA ALA A 111 -51.44 13.51 8.53
C ALA A 111 -51.48 14.34 9.82
N ALA A 112 -51.18 15.64 9.63
CA ALA A 112 -51.54 16.79 10.46
C ALA A 112 -50.69 17.15 11.70
N ALA A 113 -50.71 18.47 11.97
CA ALA A 113 -50.31 19.19 13.18
C ALA A 113 -48.79 19.26 13.52
N GLN A 114 -48.23 20.40 13.98
CA GLN A 114 -48.77 21.77 14.08
C GLN A 114 -47.66 22.85 14.13
N ALA A 115 -48.10 24.12 14.14
CA ALA A 115 -47.33 25.37 14.22
C ALA A 115 -46.52 25.55 15.54
N THR A 116 -45.64 26.54 15.77
CA THR A 116 -45.24 27.79 15.05
C THR A 116 -43.71 28.04 15.33
N GLN A 117 -43.02 29.20 15.41
CA GLN A 117 -43.30 30.65 15.38
C GLN A 117 -42.04 31.48 15.01
N ALA A 118 -42.27 32.71 14.48
CA ALA A 118 -41.41 33.92 14.35
C ALA A 118 -39.91 33.83 13.95
N LEU A 119 -39.34 34.60 13.01
CA LEU A 119 -39.43 36.04 12.64
C LEU A 119 -38.73 37.04 13.57
N VAL A 120 -37.54 37.50 13.13
CA VAL A 120 -37.08 38.91 13.13
C VAL A 120 -36.38 39.14 11.78
N SER A 121 -36.36 40.38 11.26
CA SER A 121 -35.99 40.71 9.87
C SER A 121 -35.14 41.99 9.77
N GLU A 122 -34.77 42.35 8.53
CA GLU A 122 -34.43 43.71 8.03
C GLU A 122 -32.97 44.26 8.18
N PRO A 123 -32.53 45.19 7.28
CA PRO A 123 -31.24 45.02 6.59
C PRO A 123 -30.40 46.31 6.36
N ALA A 124 -29.34 46.19 5.55
CA ALA A 124 -28.76 47.19 4.64
C ALA A 124 -27.88 46.40 3.62
N GLU A 125 -27.78 46.67 2.31
CA GLU A 125 -27.51 47.91 1.56
C GLU A 125 -26.18 48.61 1.93
N SER A 126 -25.39 49.16 1.00
CA SER A 126 -25.08 48.78 -0.39
C SER A 126 -23.89 49.66 -0.84
N GLU A 127 -22.85 49.12 -1.49
CA GLU A 127 -21.98 49.98 -2.31
C GLU A 127 -21.25 49.17 -3.39
N ALA A 128 -21.00 49.80 -4.53
CA ALA A 128 -20.39 49.19 -5.70
C ALA A 128 -19.05 49.84 -6.02
N ARG A 129 -18.11 49.07 -6.56
CA ARG A 129 -17.07 49.61 -7.44
C ARG A 129 -16.75 48.64 -8.57
N ASN A 130 -16.68 49.21 -9.76
CA ASN A 130 -16.29 48.56 -10.99
C ASN A 130 -14.75 48.47 -11.03
N ASP A 131 -14.20 47.58 -11.86
CA ASP A 131 -13.31 48.05 -12.92
C ASP A 131 -12.95 46.93 -13.91
N THR A 132 -12.97 47.36 -15.17
CA THR A 132 -12.67 46.65 -16.41
C THR A 132 -11.37 45.83 -16.42
N ASN A 133 -11.41 44.65 -17.06
CA ASN A 133 -10.81 44.61 -18.40
C ASN A 133 -11.46 43.58 -19.34
N GLN A 134 -11.65 44.01 -20.58
CA GLN A 134 -12.35 43.33 -21.66
C GLN A 134 -11.38 43.18 -22.83
N TRP A 135 -11.14 41.97 -23.31
CA TRP A 135 -10.58 41.72 -24.64
C TRP A 135 -11.58 40.89 -25.44
N SER A 136 -12.09 41.48 -26.52
CA SER A 136 -12.99 40.85 -27.48
C SER A 136 -12.25 40.66 -28.80
N PHE A 137 -12.54 39.57 -29.50
CA PHE A 137 -12.36 39.54 -30.95
C PHE A 137 -13.55 38.83 -31.58
N ASP A 138 -14.14 39.47 -32.58
CA ASP A 138 -15.40 39.06 -33.21
C ASP A 138 -15.10 38.42 -34.58
N SER A 139 -16.02 37.58 -35.06
CA SER A 139 -16.31 37.25 -36.48
C SER A 139 -17.06 35.92 -36.62
N SER A 140 -18.39 36.01 -36.67
CA SER A 140 -19.24 35.09 -37.45
C SER A 140 -19.30 35.58 -38.93
N PRO A 141 -20.03 34.94 -39.88
CA PRO A 141 -20.84 33.72 -39.81
C PRO A 141 -20.58 32.71 -40.96
N LEU A 142 -21.30 31.57 -40.93
CA LEU A 142 -21.97 31.04 -42.13
C LEU A 142 -23.21 30.21 -41.73
N THR A 143 -24.15 30.01 -42.66
CA THR A 143 -25.56 29.74 -42.35
C THR A 143 -26.07 28.37 -42.77
N GLY A 144 -27.03 27.85 -41.99
CA GLY A 144 -28.15 27.05 -42.50
C GLY A 144 -27.95 25.53 -42.62
N ASN A 145 -28.52 24.78 -41.67
CA ASN A 145 -29.85 24.19 -41.91
C ASN A 145 -30.47 23.61 -40.63
N SER A 146 -31.79 23.66 -40.55
CA SER A 146 -32.61 22.96 -39.56
C SER A 146 -33.27 21.76 -40.23
N ILE A 147 -33.46 20.64 -39.50
CA ILE A 147 -34.68 19.79 -39.50
C ILE A 147 -34.49 18.54 -38.61
N ALA A 148 -35.62 18.00 -38.13
CA ALA A 148 -35.80 16.67 -37.52
C ALA A 148 -35.17 16.40 -36.14
N SER A 149 -35.99 16.62 -35.11
CA SER A 149 -35.89 15.92 -33.83
C SER A 149 -35.91 14.39 -34.00
N ARG A 150 -35.01 13.67 -33.30
CA ARG A 150 -35.24 12.27 -32.92
C ARG A 150 -34.85 12.04 -31.46
N ASN A 151 -35.89 11.94 -30.61
CA ASN A 151 -35.75 11.33 -29.29
C ASN A 151 -35.46 9.84 -29.48
N SER A 152 -34.22 9.43 -29.26
CA SER A 152 -33.84 8.03 -29.21
C SER A 152 -32.68 7.87 -28.24
N THR A 153 -32.95 7.21 -27.12
CA THR A 153 -31.94 6.80 -26.13
C THR A 153 -31.54 5.35 -26.40
N PRO A 154 -30.32 5.06 -26.87
CA PRO A 154 -29.68 3.77 -26.63
C PRO A 154 -29.09 3.83 -25.22
N GLY A 155 -29.51 3.03 -24.24
CA GLY A 155 -30.14 1.72 -24.38
C GLY A 155 -29.05 0.67 -24.58
N SER A 156 -28.84 -0.17 -23.57
CA SER A 156 -27.76 -1.15 -23.58
C SER A 156 -28.09 -2.28 -24.55
N THR A 157 -27.34 -2.38 -25.64
CA THR A 157 -27.28 -3.57 -26.50
C THR A 157 -25.84 -3.85 -26.91
N SER A 158 -25.42 -5.08 -26.63
CA SER A 158 -24.26 -5.80 -27.15
C SER A 158 -23.76 -5.37 -28.53
N GLY A 159 -22.44 -5.21 -28.68
CA GLY A 159 -21.81 -5.02 -29.98
C GLY A 159 -20.49 -4.26 -29.93
N TRP A 160 -19.46 -4.82 -29.29
CA TRP A 160 -18.02 -4.70 -29.62
C TRP A 160 -17.20 -5.55 -28.62
N ASP A 161 -17.39 -6.87 -28.64
CA ASP A 161 -16.55 -7.82 -27.90
C ASP A 161 -15.18 -8.00 -28.58
N GLY A 162 -14.38 -6.93 -28.59
CA GLY A 162 -12.93 -7.09 -28.59
C GLY A 162 -12.47 -7.70 -27.25
N PRO A 163 -11.21 -8.16 -27.12
CA PRO A 163 -10.68 -8.57 -25.83
C PRO A 163 -10.87 -7.42 -24.83
N GLY A 164 -11.62 -7.68 -23.76
CA GLY A 164 -11.98 -6.66 -22.77
C GLY A 164 -10.71 -5.95 -22.29
N ALA A 165 -10.70 -4.62 -22.31
CA ALA A 165 -9.47 -3.84 -22.24
C ALA A 165 -8.73 -4.09 -20.90
N ASP A 166 -7.78 -5.02 -20.94
CA ASP A 166 -7.10 -5.53 -19.75
C ASP A 166 -6.44 -4.38 -18.99
N ILE A 167 -6.72 -4.34 -17.68
CA ILE A 167 -6.22 -3.30 -16.79
C ILE A 167 -4.69 -3.30 -16.88
N SER A 168 -4.11 -2.15 -17.20
CA SER A 168 -2.66 -2.06 -17.43
C SER A 168 -1.87 -2.55 -16.20
N VAL A 169 -0.64 -2.99 -16.45
CA VAL A 169 0.30 -3.39 -15.37
C VAL A 169 0.49 -2.26 -14.35
N LEU A 170 0.48 -1.01 -14.82
CA LEU A 170 0.47 0.19 -13.97
C LEU A 170 -0.87 0.37 -13.23
N GLY A 171 -2.01 0.09 -13.85
CA GLY A 171 -3.34 0.08 -13.21
C GLY A 171 -3.44 -0.92 -12.05
N HIS A 172 -2.91 -2.13 -12.21
CA HIS A 172 -2.81 -3.13 -11.14
C HIS A 172 -1.93 -2.65 -9.98
N PHE A 173 -0.82 -1.96 -10.26
CA PHE A 173 0.06 -1.37 -9.26
C PHE A 173 -0.57 -0.15 -8.55
N ILE A 174 -1.38 0.65 -9.24
CA ILE A 174 -2.20 1.72 -8.66
C ILE A 174 -3.23 1.12 -7.69
N LYS A 175 -3.91 0.04 -8.07
CA LYS A 175 -4.83 -0.70 -7.19
C LYS A 175 -4.11 -1.19 -5.93
N LEU A 176 -2.92 -1.78 -6.05
CA LEU A 176 -2.11 -2.18 -4.89
C LEU A 176 -1.80 -0.98 -3.97
N MET A 177 -1.18 0.07 -4.53
CA MET A 177 -0.71 1.21 -3.75
C MET A 177 -1.84 2.01 -3.10
N THR A 178 -3.07 1.90 -3.61
CA THR A 178 -4.29 2.37 -2.93
C THR A 178 -4.46 1.66 -1.59
N VAL A 179 -4.49 0.33 -1.57
CA VAL A 179 -4.63 -0.46 -0.34
C VAL A 179 -3.45 -0.21 0.61
N VAL A 180 -2.21 -0.15 0.10
CA VAL A 180 -1.03 0.12 0.95
C VAL A 180 -1.11 1.52 1.60
N GLY A 181 -1.62 2.53 0.89
CA GLY A 181 -1.87 3.86 1.46
C GLY A 181 -2.93 3.85 2.57
N GLN A 182 -4.01 3.08 2.39
CA GLN A 182 -5.06 2.92 3.40
C GLN A 182 -4.56 2.15 4.64
N VAL A 183 -3.70 1.13 4.46
CA VAL A 183 -2.99 0.46 5.57
C VAL A 183 -2.09 1.46 6.33
N ALA A 184 -1.34 2.29 5.63
CA ALA A 184 -0.50 3.31 6.26
C ALA A 184 -1.32 4.35 7.03
N GLN A 185 -2.46 4.82 6.50
CA GLN A 185 -3.39 5.69 7.23
C GLN A 185 -3.95 5.02 8.47
N TYR A 186 -4.43 3.78 8.35
CA TYR A 186 -5.02 3.02 9.45
C TYR A 186 -4.07 2.90 10.63
N ILE A 187 -2.82 2.48 10.38
CA ILE A 187 -1.80 2.33 11.42
C ILE A 187 -1.45 3.68 12.05
N ASN A 188 -1.23 4.72 11.23
CA ASN A 188 -0.87 6.05 11.75
C ASN A 188 -2.01 6.70 12.56
N SER A 189 -3.28 6.40 12.24
CA SER A 189 -4.44 6.83 13.03
C SER A 189 -4.59 6.03 14.33
N ASN A 190 -4.36 4.71 14.28
CA ASN A 190 -4.60 3.81 15.41
C ASN A 190 -3.55 3.93 16.54
N LYS A 191 -2.37 4.49 16.27
CA LYS A 191 -1.32 4.77 17.28
C LYS A 191 -1.79 5.60 18.48
N GLY A 192 -2.81 6.44 18.30
CA GLY A 192 -3.43 7.18 19.42
C GLY A 192 -4.46 6.38 20.22
N ALA A 193 -5.08 5.36 19.62
CA ALA A 193 -6.19 4.59 20.20
C ALA A 193 -5.77 3.25 20.83
N ALA A 194 -4.53 2.81 20.61
CA ALA A 194 -4.03 1.47 20.94
C ALA A 194 -4.29 1.00 22.39
N LYS A 195 -4.36 1.91 23.37
CA LYS A 195 -4.58 1.57 24.79
C LYS A 195 -6.01 1.14 25.15
N ALA A 196 -6.99 1.26 24.26
CA ALA A 196 -8.42 1.25 24.63
C ALA A 196 -9.23 0.00 24.26
N SER A 197 -8.74 -0.91 23.39
CA SER A 197 -9.58 -2.01 22.88
C SER A 197 -8.78 -3.26 22.42
N TYR A 198 -8.08 -3.91 23.35
CA TYR A 198 -7.28 -5.12 23.08
C TYR A 198 -8.11 -6.40 22.77
N ASN A 199 -9.42 -6.40 23.01
CA ASN A 199 -10.24 -7.63 23.04
C ASN A 199 -11.20 -7.77 21.83
N LYS A 200 -11.04 -6.99 20.76
CA LYS A 200 -11.83 -7.13 19.52
C LYS A 200 -10.97 -6.90 18.28
N PRO A 201 -11.05 -7.77 17.24
CA PRO A 201 -10.43 -7.48 15.96
C PRO A 201 -11.03 -6.19 15.38
N SER A 202 -10.17 -5.23 15.07
CA SER A 202 -10.58 -3.99 14.42
C SER A 202 -11.22 -4.29 13.07
N LYS A 203 -12.44 -3.78 12.83
CA LYS A 203 -13.13 -3.91 11.54
C LYS A 203 -12.26 -3.36 10.39
N GLY A 204 -11.48 -2.30 10.64
CA GLY A 204 -10.54 -1.73 9.69
C GLY A 204 -9.40 -2.69 9.31
N HIS A 205 -8.84 -3.42 10.27
CA HIS A 205 -7.80 -4.43 9.99
C HIS A 205 -8.35 -5.55 9.10
N ALA A 206 -9.52 -6.11 9.44
CA ALA A 206 -10.14 -7.19 8.66
C ALA A 206 -10.54 -6.75 7.24
N LEU A 207 -11.04 -5.51 7.06
CA LEU A 207 -11.34 -4.95 5.74
C LEU A 207 -10.07 -4.77 4.89
N LEU A 208 -8.97 -4.31 5.49
CA LEU A 208 -7.70 -4.11 4.78
C LEU A 208 -7.00 -5.43 4.43
N ASP A 209 -7.06 -6.45 5.30
CA ASP A 209 -6.52 -7.78 5.01
C ASP A 209 -7.32 -8.46 3.87
N LYS A 210 -8.65 -8.32 3.89
CA LYS A 210 -9.55 -8.70 2.77
C LYS A 210 -9.23 -7.93 1.48
N ALA A 211 -8.95 -6.63 1.55
CA ALA A 211 -8.60 -5.81 0.39
C ALA A 211 -7.24 -6.22 -0.23
N LEU A 212 -6.24 -6.55 0.60
CA LEU A 212 -4.97 -7.11 0.15
C LEU A 212 -5.17 -8.46 -0.55
N LEU A 213 -5.85 -9.41 0.10
CA LEU A 213 -6.14 -10.73 -0.49
C LEU A 213 -6.88 -10.60 -1.83
N ARG A 214 -7.94 -9.79 -1.86
CA ARG A 214 -8.71 -9.50 -3.08
C ARG A 214 -7.85 -8.95 -4.20
N TRP A 215 -6.93 -8.01 -3.92
CA TRP A 215 -6.02 -7.50 -4.94
C TRP A 215 -5.17 -8.62 -5.57
N LYS A 216 -4.68 -9.58 -4.76
CA LYS A 216 -3.90 -10.73 -5.26
C LYS A 216 -4.77 -11.70 -6.06
N GLU A 217 -6.01 -11.90 -5.65
CA GLU A 217 -7.00 -12.78 -6.31
C GLU A 217 -7.49 -12.20 -7.65
N GLU A 218 -7.54 -10.87 -7.79
CA GLU A 218 -7.91 -10.17 -9.03
C GLU A 218 -6.75 -10.02 -10.04
N LEU A 219 -5.53 -10.52 -9.75
CA LEU A 219 -4.41 -10.45 -10.71
C LEU A 219 -4.56 -11.44 -11.87
N PRO A 220 -4.28 -11.03 -13.12
CA PRO A 220 -4.21 -11.96 -14.25
C PRO A 220 -3.02 -12.94 -14.10
N PRO A 221 -3.08 -14.16 -14.66
CA PRO A 221 -2.04 -15.18 -14.50
C PRO A 221 -0.64 -14.78 -15.05
N SER A 222 -0.55 -13.74 -15.87
CA SER A 222 0.69 -13.14 -16.36
C SER A 222 1.38 -12.23 -15.33
N LEU A 223 0.64 -11.64 -14.39
CA LEU A 223 1.16 -10.79 -13.32
C LEU A 223 1.32 -11.51 -11.99
N ALA A 224 0.78 -12.71 -11.83
CA ALA A 224 0.95 -13.52 -10.62
C ALA A 224 2.41 -14.03 -10.48
N TYR A 225 3.10 -13.60 -9.41
CA TYR A 225 4.49 -14.00 -9.17
C TYR A 225 4.64 -15.52 -8.95
N SER A 226 5.58 -16.11 -9.68
CA SER A 226 6.17 -17.42 -9.43
C SER A 226 7.60 -17.39 -9.93
N LYS A 227 8.54 -17.95 -9.15
CA LYS A 227 9.96 -17.96 -9.49
C LYS A 227 10.26 -18.63 -10.85
N VAL A 228 9.46 -19.63 -11.25
CA VAL A 228 9.58 -20.29 -12.56
C VAL A 228 9.22 -19.32 -13.69
N LYS A 229 7.99 -18.78 -13.65
CA LYS A 229 7.51 -17.78 -14.63
C LYS A 229 8.42 -16.55 -14.71
N ALA A 230 8.96 -16.10 -13.59
CA ALA A 230 9.79 -14.92 -13.52
C ALA A 230 11.20 -15.12 -14.12
N GLY A 231 11.65 -16.37 -14.32
CA GLY A 231 12.85 -16.71 -15.10
C GLY A 231 12.59 -16.95 -16.59
N GLU A 232 11.33 -17.20 -16.98
CA GLU A 232 10.88 -17.30 -18.38
C GLU A 232 10.46 -15.94 -18.97
N ALA A 233 10.13 -14.98 -18.10
CA ALA A 233 9.67 -13.64 -18.47
C ALA A 233 10.81 -12.73 -18.95
N GLU A 234 10.44 -11.73 -19.76
CA GLU A 234 11.30 -10.61 -20.11
C GLU A 234 11.79 -9.88 -18.83
N PRO A 235 13.09 -9.50 -18.72
CA PRO A 235 13.66 -9.06 -17.46
C PRO A 235 13.00 -7.85 -16.80
N ASP A 236 12.50 -6.88 -17.57
CA ASP A 236 11.88 -5.67 -17.03
C ASP A 236 10.52 -5.98 -16.42
N SER A 237 9.72 -6.80 -17.11
CA SER A 237 8.49 -7.39 -16.60
C SER A 237 8.75 -8.22 -15.33
N ALA A 238 9.78 -9.07 -15.33
CA ALA A 238 10.17 -9.89 -14.18
C ALA A 238 10.55 -9.03 -12.96
N VAL A 239 11.32 -7.95 -13.14
CA VAL A 239 11.66 -7.00 -12.08
C VAL A 239 10.41 -6.28 -11.57
N PHE A 240 9.52 -5.81 -12.46
CA PHE A 240 8.31 -5.09 -12.06
C PHE A 240 7.37 -5.97 -11.23
N VAL A 241 7.05 -7.18 -11.72
CA VAL A 241 6.18 -8.14 -11.01
C VAL A 241 6.78 -8.53 -9.65
N SER A 242 8.10 -8.72 -9.59
CA SER A 242 8.82 -9.00 -8.34
C SER A 242 8.71 -7.84 -7.35
N CYS A 243 8.94 -6.60 -7.78
CA CYS A 243 8.81 -5.41 -6.91
C CYS A 243 7.36 -5.20 -6.44
N MET A 244 6.37 -5.44 -7.32
CA MET A 244 4.95 -5.36 -6.98
C MET A 244 4.56 -6.36 -5.89
N HIS A 245 5.07 -7.60 -5.96
CA HIS A 245 4.81 -8.62 -4.94
C HIS A 245 5.56 -8.35 -3.63
N ALA A 246 6.78 -7.81 -3.68
CA ALA A 246 7.49 -7.36 -2.49
C ALA A 246 6.69 -6.29 -1.73
N VAL A 247 6.08 -5.32 -2.45
CA VAL A 247 5.21 -4.29 -1.86
C VAL A 247 3.96 -4.90 -1.21
N TYR A 248 3.30 -5.84 -1.88
CA TYR A 248 2.15 -6.57 -1.32
C TYR A 248 2.50 -7.28 -0.01
N HIS A 249 3.60 -8.03 0.02
CA HIS A 249 4.05 -8.72 1.23
C HIS A 249 4.51 -7.74 2.33
N GLY A 250 5.15 -6.61 1.95
CA GLY A 250 5.50 -5.54 2.87
C GLY A 250 4.27 -4.89 3.51
N ALA A 251 3.15 -4.79 2.77
CA ALA A 251 1.87 -4.31 3.28
C ALA A 251 1.19 -5.31 4.23
N ILE A 252 1.27 -6.62 3.98
CA ILE A 252 0.81 -7.65 4.93
C ILE A 252 1.57 -7.53 6.25
N ILE A 253 2.90 -7.43 6.20
CA ILE A 253 3.74 -7.27 7.39
C ILE A 253 3.36 -5.98 8.11
N MET A 254 3.27 -4.85 7.39
CA MET A 254 2.90 -3.56 7.96
C MET A 254 1.53 -3.61 8.66
N LEU A 255 0.52 -4.21 8.05
CA LEU A 255 -0.84 -4.34 8.63
C LEU A 255 -0.90 -5.24 9.87
N ASN A 256 -0.10 -6.30 9.92
CA ASN A 256 -0.17 -7.32 10.98
C ASN A 256 0.86 -7.10 12.10
N ARG A 257 1.86 -6.24 11.91
CA ARG A 257 2.95 -5.99 12.87
C ARG A 257 2.46 -5.54 14.24
N GLU A 258 1.50 -4.61 14.30
CA GLU A 258 0.97 -4.07 15.55
C GLU A 258 0.30 -5.16 16.42
N ASN A 259 -0.32 -6.18 15.78
CA ASN A 259 -0.93 -7.32 16.50
C ASN A 259 0.12 -8.22 17.17
N MET A 260 1.41 -8.16 16.76
CA MET A 260 2.47 -8.97 17.35
C MET A 260 3.01 -8.35 18.65
N GLU A 261 2.85 -7.04 18.86
CA GLU A 261 3.25 -6.39 20.12
C GLU A 261 2.39 -6.91 21.29
N LEU A 262 1.16 -7.38 21.01
CA LEU A 262 0.28 -8.08 21.96
C LEU A 262 0.89 -9.38 22.53
N LEU A 263 1.75 -10.07 21.77
CA LEU A 263 2.43 -11.30 22.22
C LEU A 263 3.62 -11.01 23.14
N ARG A 264 4.06 -9.74 23.22
CA ARG A 264 5.14 -9.30 24.11
C ARG A 264 4.64 -9.00 25.53
N ASP A 265 3.41 -8.52 25.63
CA ASP A 265 2.87 -7.95 26.87
C ASP A 265 1.95 -8.91 27.66
N LEU A 266 1.59 -10.08 27.10
CA LEU A 266 0.78 -11.11 27.77
C LEU A 266 1.60 -12.31 28.29
N PRO A 267 1.91 -12.39 29.59
CA PRO A 267 2.46 -13.60 30.19
C PRO A 267 1.36 -14.65 30.42
N GLY A 268 1.29 -15.65 29.54
CA GLY A 268 0.71 -16.97 29.86
C GLY A 268 -0.80 -17.17 29.75
N GLN A 269 -1.60 -16.16 29.36
CA GLN A 269 -3.03 -16.35 29.07
C GLN A 269 -3.29 -16.57 27.56
N LEU A 270 -3.86 -17.73 27.24
CA LEU A 270 -4.25 -18.14 25.88
C LEU A 270 -5.72 -17.79 25.63
N ASP A 271 -5.97 -16.55 25.21
CA ASP A 271 -7.30 -16.04 24.84
C ASP A 271 -7.47 -15.93 23.31
N VAL A 272 -8.65 -15.51 22.85
CA VAL A 272 -8.96 -15.20 21.45
C VAL A 272 -7.99 -14.17 20.87
N SER A 273 -7.58 -13.16 21.65
CA SER A 273 -6.55 -12.19 21.20
C SER A 273 -5.19 -12.85 20.93
N SER A 274 -4.79 -13.84 21.74
CA SER A 274 -3.57 -14.63 21.53
C SER A 274 -3.66 -15.44 20.22
N ASN A 275 -4.82 -16.02 19.93
CA ASN A 275 -5.09 -16.74 18.67
C ASN A 275 -5.06 -15.83 17.43
N LEU A 276 -5.58 -14.60 17.53
CA LEU A 276 -5.49 -13.61 16.46
C LEU A 276 -4.03 -13.20 16.21
N ALA A 277 -3.28 -12.93 17.27
CA ALA A 277 -1.88 -12.51 17.17
C ALA A 277 -0.97 -13.61 16.60
N ILE A 278 -1.21 -14.89 16.95
CA ILE A 278 -0.53 -16.04 16.33
C ILE A 278 -0.78 -16.07 14.81
N ARG A 279 -2.04 -15.95 14.36
CA ARG A 279 -2.37 -15.92 12.91
C ARG A 279 -1.77 -14.72 12.19
N SER A 280 -1.71 -13.56 12.83
CA SER A 280 -0.99 -12.38 12.30
C SER A 280 0.51 -12.64 12.20
N LEU A 281 1.12 -13.31 13.18
CA LEU A 281 2.54 -13.67 13.18
C LEU A 281 2.87 -14.70 12.08
N GLU A 282 2.00 -15.69 11.85
CA GLU A 282 2.11 -16.66 10.74
C GLU A 282 2.03 -15.98 9.38
N ARG A 283 1.03 -15.10 9.15
CA ARG A 283 0.92 -14.29 7.92
C ARG A 283 2.14 -13.39 7.71
N CYS A 284 2.64 -12.77 8.77
CA CYS A 284 3.89 -12.02 8.78
C CYS A 284 5.09 -12.89 8.35
N ARG A 285 5.28 -14.07 8.95
CA ARG A 285 6.39 -14.97 8.61
C ARG A 285 6.33 -15.41 7.15
N ALA A 286 5.17 -15.85 6.67
CA ALA A 286 4.99 -16.26 5.28
C ALA A 286 5.31 -15.11 4.31
N ALA A 287 4.82 -13.89 4.60
CA ALA A 287 5.12 -12.71 3.80
C ALA A 287 6.62 -12.34 3.82
N ALA A 288 7.31 -12.47 4.95
CA ALA A 288 8.75 -12.24 5.03
C ALA A 288 9.55 -13.23 4.18
N MET A 289 9.20 -14.53 4.23
CA MET A 289 9.89 -15.55 3.42
C MET A 289 9.66 -15.35 1.92
N GLN A 290 8.48 -14.90 1.48
CA GLN A 290 8.28 -14.51 0.08
C GLN A 290 9.11 -13.29 -0.33
N ILE A 291 9.35 -12.33 0.57
CA ILE A 291 10.25 -11.19 0.29
C ILE A 291 11.72 -11.66 0.19
N VAL A 292 12.13 -12.65 0.98
CA VAL A 292 13.46 -13.27 0.89
C VAL A 292 13.63 -14.01 -0.45
N GLU A 293 12.63 -14.76 -0.90
CA GLU A 293 12.63 -15.41 -2.23
C GLU A 293 12.73 -14.36 -3.35
N ILE A 294 11.93 -13.29 -3.28
CA ILE A 294 11.95 -12.19 -4.25
C ILE A 294 13.31 -11.47 -4.25
N ALA A 295 13.91 -11.22 -3.08
CA ALA A 295 15.23 -10.60 -2.97
C ALA A 295 16.30 -11.46 -3.65
N HIS A 296 16.31 -12.78 -3.39
CA HIS A 296 17.21 -13.71 -4.09
C HIS A 296 17.04 -13.69 -5.61
N HIS A 297 15.80 -13.59 -6.12
CA HIS A 297 15.54 -13.52 -7.55
C HIS A 297 16.01 -12.19 -8.17
N ILE A 298 15.85 -11.08 -7.46
CA ILE A 298 16.27 -9.76 -7.95
C ILE A 298 17.79 -9.63 -8.05
N CYS A 299 18.56 -10.36 -7.24
CA CYS A 299 20.02 -10.45 -7.41
C CYS A 299 20.47 -11.13 -8.72
N SER A 300 19.57 -11.80 -9.45
CA SER A 300 19.82 -12.33 -10.80
C SER A 300 19.21 -11.49 -11.93
N LEU A 301 18.61 -10.32 -11.62
CA LEU A 301 17.93 -9.44 -12.57
C LEU A 301 18.60 -8.05 -12.66
N PRO A 302 18.26 -7.22 -13.66
CA PRO A 302 18.77 -5.84 -13.77
C PRO A 302 18.32 -4.95 -12.59
N ALA A 303 19.12 -4.90 -11.53
CA ALA A 303 18.83 -4.12 -10.32
C ALA A 303 18.56 -2.62 -10.58
N SER A 304 19.10 -2.07 -11.68
CA SER A 304 18.84 -0.72 -12.18
C SER A 304 17.38 -0.42 -12.53
N LYS A 305 16.56 -1.45 -12.76
CA LYS A 305 15.13 -1.34 -13.13
C LYS A 305 14.18 -1.62 -11.97
N THR A 306 14.71 -1.85 -10.77
CA THR A 306 13.92 -1.94 -9.53
C THR A 306 13.30 -0.59 -9.18
N ASN A 307 12.46 -0.53 -8.14
CA ASN A 307 11.84 0.72 -7.68
C ASN A 307 12.13 1.00 -6.20
N ALA A 308 11.94 2.26 -5.78
CA ALA A 308 12.24 2.74 -4.42
C ALA A 308 11.46 2.03 -3.29
N LEU A 309 10.36 1.34 -3.61
CA LEU A 309 9.56 0.59 -2.65
C LEU A 309 10.16 -0.78 -2.32
N LEU A 310 10.99 -1.35 -3.19
CA LEU A 310 11.63 -2.65 -2.95
C LEU A 310 12.57 -2.61 -1.72
N PRO A 311 13.51 -1.65 -1.58
CA PRO A 311 14.30 -1.51 -0.35
C PRO A 311 13.46 -1.41 0.93
N TRP A 312 12.30 -0.72 0.88
CA TRP A 312 11.37 -0.65 2.00
C TRP A 312 10.79 -2.02 2.35
N ALA A 313 10.31 -2.79 1.36
CA ALA A 313 9.78 -4.13 1.59
C ALA A 313 10.82 -5.08 2.21
N LEU A 314 12.06 -5.06 1.71
CA LEU A 314 13.18 -5.84 2.27
C LEU A 314 13.48 -5.43 3.72
N PHE A 315 13.42 -4.13 4.03
CA PHE A 315 13.62 -3.63 5.40
C PHE A 315 12.48 -4.02 6.36
N GLN A 316 11.23 -4.02 5.90
CA GLN A 316 10.08 -4.49 6.69
C GLN A 316 10.20 -6.00 7.00
N ALA A 317 10.63 -6.81 6.02
CA ALA A 317 10.91 -8.23 6.25
C ALA A 317 12.09 -8.44 7.22
N GLY A 318 13.20 -7.73 7.04
CA GLY A 318 14.39 -7.86 7.88
C GLY A 318 14.14 -7.47 9.34
N THR A 319 13.44 -6.36 9.58
CA THR A 319 13.11 -5.91 10.95
C THR A 319 12.10 -6.82 11.65
N LEU A 320 11.20 -7.47 10.91
CA LEU A 320 10.35 -8.56 11.42
C LEU A 320 11.16 -9.81 11.77
N LEU A 321 12.09 -10.23 10.91
CA LEU A 321 12.89 -11.44 11.13
C LEU A 321 13.79 -11.36 12.37
N ILE A 322 14.20 -10.16 12.81
CA ILE A 322 14.89 -9.99 14.11
C ILE A 322 14.01 -10.48 15.28
N HIS A 323 12.69 -10.32 15.21
CA HIS A 323 11.79 -10.87 16.23
C HIS A 323 11.86 -12.40 16.27
N PHE A 324 11.91 -13.07 15.11
CA PHE A 324 12.08 -14.53 15.04
C PHE A 324 13.47 -15.01 15.45
N MET A 325 14.53 -14.21 15.28
CA MET A 325 15.85 -14.51 15.85
C MET A 325 15.86 -14.44 17.39
N ILE A 326 15.13 -13.50 17.98
CA ILE A 326 15.07 -13.31 19.45
C ILE A 326 14.09 -14.29 20.11
N ALA A 327 12.89 -14.45 19.55
CA ALA A 327 11.79 -15.22 20.14
C ALA A 327 11.65 -16.65 19.56
N GLY A 328 12.53 -17.06 18.64
CA GLY A 328 12.50 -18.39 18.04
C GLY A 328 12.70 -19.48 19.10
N SER A 329 11.76 -20.42 19.20
CA SER A 329 11.72 -21.47 20.23
C SER A 329 12.77 -22.58 20.04
N THR A 330 13.40 -22.67 18.87
CA THR A 330 14.48 -23.62 18.58
C THR A 330 15.67 -22.92 17.94
N HIS A 331 16.88 -23.42 18.19
CA HIS A 331 18.10 -22.89 17.58
C HIS A 331 18.03 -22.93 16.04
N GLN A 332 17.38 -23.94 15.46
CA GLN A 332 17.17 -24.05 14.03
C GLN A 332 16.30 -22.90 13.49
N ALA A 333 15.19 -22.57 14.14
CA ALA A 333 14.32 -21.47 13.72
C ALA A 333 14.98 -20.08 13.87
N GLN A 334 15.86 -19.92 14.87
CA GLN A 334 16.66 -18.70 15.03
C GLN A 334 17.72 -18.55 13.92
N GLU A 335 18.43 -19.64 13.58
CA GLU A 335 19.47 -19.61 12.55
C GLU A 335 18.88 -19.52 11.12
N GLU A 336 17.71 -20.09 10.88
CA GLU A 336 16.89 -19.88 9.67
C GLU A 336 16.54 -18.39 9.50
N ALA A 337 16.01 -17.74 10.56
CA ALA A 337 15.70 -16.32 10.55
C ALA A 337 16.96 -15.46 10.35
N ARG A 338 18.11 -15.85 10.92
CA ARG A 338 19.40 -15.19 10.69
C ARG A 338 19.85 -15.29 9.24
N ALA A 339 19.81 -16.47 8.63
CA ALA A 339 20.15 -16.68 7.23
C ALA A 339 19.25 -15.84 6.30
N ALA A 340 17.95 -15.78 6.60
CA ALA A 340 16.98 -14.95 5.87
C ALA A 340 17.33 -13.45 5.94
N ILE A 341 17.70 -12.91 7.10
CA ILE A 341 18.13 -11.49 7.21
C ILE A 341 19.45 -11.24 6.47
N LEU A 342 20.42 -12.15 6.57
CA LEU A 342 21.70 -11.98 5.88
C LEU A 342 21.54 -11.97 4.35
N SER A 343 20.54 -12.67 3.81
CA SER A 343 20.13 -12.56 2.40
C SER A 343 19.59 -11.16 2.06
N LEU A 344 18.63 -10.65 2.86
CA LEU A 344 18.06 -9.30 2.68
C LEU A 344 19.12 -8.20 2.83
N ASP A 345 20.03 -8.34 3.80
CA ASP A 345 21.16 -7.44 4.06
C ASP A 345 22.13 -7.41 2.88
N CYS A 346 22.43 -8.57 2.28
CA CYS A 346 23.23 -8.71 1.08
C CYS A 346 22.60 -7.98 -0.12
N ALA A 347 21.31 -8.25 -0.41
CA ALA A 347 20.60 -7.59 -1.50
C ALA A 347 20.52 -6.06 -1.33
N LEU A 348 20.30 -5.57 -0.11
CA LEU A 348 20.29 -4.14 0.22
C LEU A 348 21.68 -3.48 0.09
N ARG A 349 22.74 -4.17 0.51
CA ARG A 349 24.11 -3.67 0.53
C ARG A 349 24.77 -3.69 -0.85
N ASP A 350 24.70 -4.82 -1.54
CA ASP A 350 25.56 -5.08 -2.69
C ASP A 350 24.89 -4.70 -4.01
N GLU A 351 23.58 -4.93 -4.16
CA GLU A 351 22.84 -4.61 -5.39
C GLU A 351 22.04 -3.30 -5.29
N LEU A 352 21.12 -3.19 -4.32
CA LEU A 352 20.16 -2.07 -4.28
C LEU A 352 20.77 -0.75 -3.78
N SER A 353 21.96 -0.76 -3.18
CA SER A 353 22.68 0.45 -2.75
C SER A 353 23.10 1.35 -3.91
N ARG A 354 23.42 0.75 -5.07
CA ARG A 354 23.94 1.43 -6.27
C ARG A 354 22.92 2.38 -6.91
N TYR A 355 21.64 2.12 -6.68
CA TYR A 355 20.50 2.84 -7.27
C TYR A 355 19.64 3.54 -6.21
N TRP A 356 19.53 2.96 -5.01
CA TRP A 356 18.67 3.45 -3.95
C TRP A 356 19.48 3.74 -2.69
N ASN A 357 19.89 5.00 -2.50
CA ASN A 357 20.66 5.46 -1.32
C ASN A 357 19.99 5.15 0.05
N VAL A 358 18.69 4.83 0.08
CA VAL A 358 18.00 4.37 1.29
C VAL A 358 18.42 2.95 1.71
N SER A 359 18.79 2.09 0.75
CA SER A 359 19.23 0.71 0.99
C SER A 359 20.48 0.65 1.87
N LEU A 360 21.41 1.60 1.72
CA LEU A 360 22.58 1.74 2.60
C LEU A 360 22.16 1.93 4.07
N LYS A 361 21.15 2.77 4.33
CA LYS A 361 20.63 3.00 5.69
C LYS A 361 19.93 1.76 6.24
N TYR A 362 19.16 1.07 5.40
CA TYR A 362 18.48 -0.18 5.79
C TYR A 362 19.48 -1.31 6.09
N HIS A 363 20.49 -1.52 5.24
CA HIS A 363 21.62 -2.41 5.50
C HIS A 363 22.30 -2.08 6.84
N MET A 364 22.70 -0.82 7.05
CA MET A 364 23.37 -0.42 8.29
C MET A 364 22.55 -0.75 9.54
N VAL A 365 21.21 -0.58 9.49
CA VAL A 365 20.33 -0.95 10.61
C VAL A 365 20.24 -2.47 10.78
N LEU A 366 19.92 -3.23 9.72
CA LEU A 366 19.77 -4.69 9.81
C LEU A 366 21.07 -5.38 10.24
N SER A 367 22.19 -5.02 9.61
CA SER A 367 23.52 -5.53 9.96
C SER A 367 23.88 -5.26 11.42
N ASN A 368 23.53 -4.07 11.96
CA ASN A 368 23.75 -3.75 13.37
C ASN A 368 22.82 -4.52 14.32
N MET A 369 21.56 -4.78 13.94
CA MET A 369 20.63 -5.59 14.73
C MET A 369 21.08 -7.06 14.80
N VAL A 370 21.55 -7.64 13.68
CA VAL A 370 22.14 -8.99 13.66
C VAL A 370 23.39 -9.06 14.54
N LYS A 371 24.34 -8.13 14.37
CA LYS A 371 25.57 -8.05 15.19
C LYS A 371 25.28 -7.86 16.68
N ALA A 372 24.20 -7.16 17.05
CA ALA A 372 23.79 -7.02 18.44
C ALA A 372 23.28 -8.36 19.01
N TRP A 373 22.40 -9.06 18.29
CA TRP A 373 21.92 -10.39 18.68
C TRP A 373 23.05 -11.42 18.77
N GLU A 374 24.00 -11.41 17.83
CA GLU A 374 25.16 -12.31 17.84
C GLU A 374 26.01 -12.13 19.10
N ARG A 375 26.24 -10.89 19.53
CA ARG A 375 26.91 -10.59 20.80
C ARG A 375 26.12 -11.10 22.01
N THR A 376 24.79 -10.94 22.02
CA THR A 376 23.96 -11.49 23.11
C THR A 376 24.03 -13.02 23.16
N ARG A 377 24.00 -13.71 22.01
CA ARG A 377 24.20 -15.17 21.94
C ARG A 377 25.59 -15.58 22.44
N GLN A 378 26.65 -14.88 22.01
CA GLN A 378 28.03 -15.13 22.42
C GLN A 378 28.32 -14.79 23.90
N ALA A 379 27.60 -13.83 24.47
CA ALA A 379 27.68 -13.47 25.88
C ALA A 379 26.89 -14.42 26.81
N THR A 380 26.23 -15.45 26.26
CA THR A 380 25.48 -16.46 27.02
C THR A 380 26.17 -17.84 27.07
N PRO A 381 27.40 -17.99 27.61
CA PRO A 381 27.96 -19.30 27.99
C PRO A 381 28.12 -19.49 29.51
N SER A 382 27.47 -20.52 30.04
CA SER A 382 27.88 -21.30 31.24
C SER A 382 28.42 -20.52 32.46
N SER A 383 27.64 -19.61 33.04
CA SER A 383 27.89 -19.09 34.40
C SER A 383 26.61 -18.82 35.20
N THR A 384 25.89 -19.90 35.56
CA THR A 384 24.87 -19.85 36.63
C THR A 384 25.55 -19.35 37.93
N PRO A 385 25.15 -18.23 38.54
CA PRO A 385 25.90 -17.64 39.67
C PRO A 385 26.09 -18.59 40.87
N LEU A 386 25.14 -19.51 41.07
CA LEU A 386 25.15 -20.52 42.13
C LEU A 386 26.32 -21.52 42.03
N GLN A 387 26.91 -21.72 40.85
CA GLN A 387 27.95 -22.73 40.65
C GLN A 387 29.37 -22.18 40.87
N GLN A 388 29.56 -20.85 40.75
CA GLN A 388 30.82 -20.21 41.11
C GLN A 388 31.00 -20.09 42.63
N SER A 389 29.92 -19.83 43.40
CA SER A 389 29.98 -19.85 44.86
C SER A 389 30.29 -21.25 45.42
N ALA A 390 29.72 -22.30 44.85
CA ALA A 390 30.01 -23.68 45.23
C ALA A 390 31.49 -24.07 45.02
N ASN A 391 32.08 -23.62 43.90
CA ASN A 391 33.50 -23.87 43.59
C ASN A 391 34.46 -22.99 44.42
N ALA A 392 34.01 -21.84 44.93
CA ALA A 392 34.77 -21.01 45.86
C ALA A 392 34.78 -21.62 47.28
N ALA A 393 33.61 -22.02 47.80
CA ALA A 393 33.48 -22.59 49.14
C ALA A 393 34.24 -23.90 49.32
N SER A 394 34.16 -24.80 48.33
CA SER A 394 34.89 -26.08 48.32
C SER A 394 36.42 -25.88 48.26
N ARG A 395 36.91 -24.88 47.52
CA ARG A 395 38.33 -24.49 47.57
C ARG A 395 38.76 -24.00 48.95
N GLN A 396 37.97 -23.13 49.60
CA GLN A 396 38.30 -22.65 50.94
C GLN A 396 38.34 -23.79 51.99
N GLN A 397 37.40 -24.74 51.94
CA GLN A 397 37.44 -25.92 52.81
C GLN A 397 38.69 -26.80 52.56
N SER A 398 39.08 -27.01 51.30
CA SER A 398 40.30 -27.79 50.99
C SER A 398 41.59 -27.15 51.54
N MET A 399 41.67 -25.81 51.58
CA MET A 399 42.82 -25.09 52.14
C MET A 399 42.84 -25.10 53.68
N GLN A 400 41.68 -25.04 54.34
CA GLN A 400 41.63 -25.14 55.80
C GLN A 400 42.03 -26.54 56.31
N MET A 401 41.63 -27.60 55.62
CA MET A 401 41.98 -28.98 56.00
C MET A 401 43.49 -29.30 55.86
N GLN A 402 44.22 -28.60 54.99
CA GLN A 402 45.68 -28.76 54.87
C GLN A 402 46.48 -27.92 55.89
N GLY A 403 45.83 -27.02 56.64
CA GLY A 403 46.48 -26.13 57.62
C GLY A 403 46.55 -26.67 59.06
N GLN A 404 46.11 -27.91 59.31
CA GLN A 404 46.03 -28.50 60.67
C GLN A 404 46.83 -29.82 60.83
N ALA A 405 47.79 -30.08 59.93
CA ALA A 405 48.58 -31.31 59.90
C ALA A 405 50.10 -31.06 59.79
N GLY A 406 50.59 -30.02 60.48
CA GLY A 406 52.01 -29.65 60.58
C GLY A 406 52.32 -29.05 61.94
#